data_AF-G2H0P9-F1
#
_entry.id   AF-G2H0P9-F1
#
_cell.length_a   1.000
_cell.length_b   1.000
_cell.length_c   1.000
_cell.angle_alpha   90.00
_cell.angle_beta   90.00
_cell.angle_gamma   90.00
#
_symmetry.space_group_name_H-M   'P 1'
#
loop_
_entity.id
_entity.type
_entity.pdbx_description
1 polymer ?
#
loop_
_entity_poly.entity_id
_entity_poly.type
_entity_poly.pdbx_seq_one_letter_code
_entity_poly.pdbx_strand_id
1 'polypeptide(L)' 'MHWLENWWLILIFLVGIFINGIKALCRLNHKDYLKNKPQIPPHRDNNAKWDEDN' A
#
# COMPACT_ATOMS: atom_id res chain seq x y z
N MET A 1 1.26 33.50 23.90
CA MET A 1 0.03 32.86 23.39
C MET A 1 -0.06 31.47 24.03
N HIS A 2 -0.70 31.34 25.20
CA HIS A 2 -0.69 30.13 26.03
C HIS A 2 -1.27 28.86 25.35
N TRP A 3 -2.01 29.03 24.25
CA TRP A 3 -2.57 27.92 23.46
C TRP A 3 -1.50 27.04 22.82
N LEU A 4 -0.36 27.67 22.51
CA LEU A 4 0.83 27.02 22.03
C LEU A 4 1.25 26.00 23.10
N GLU A 5 1.65 26.40 24.31
CA GLU A 5 2.19 25.52 25.38
C GLU A 5 1.47 24.16 25.63
N ASN A 6 0.17 24.02 25.31
CA ASN A 6 -0.62 22.79 25.41
C ASN A 6 -0.92 22.07 24.07
N TRP A 7 0.05 22.00 23.16
CA TRP A 7 -0.05 21.38 21.81
C TRP A 7 -0.30 19.87 21.75
N TRP A 8 -0.21 19.16 22.87
CA TRP A 8 -0.09 17.70 22.91
C TRP A 8 -1.27 16.96 22.24
N LEU A 9 -2.44 17.60 22.14
CA LEU A 9 -3.60 17.09 21.40
C LEU A 9 -3.28 16.84 19.92
N ILE A 10 -2.48 17.71 19.29
CA ILE A 10 -2.05 17.55 17.89
C ILE A 10 -1.16 16.31 17.76
N LEU A 11 -0.29 16.05 18.73
CA LEU A 11 0.56 14.87 18.74
C LEU A 11 -0.26 13.58 18.87
N ILE A 12 -1.26 13.55 19.75
CA ILE A 12 -2.14 12.39 19.89
C ILE A 12 -2.91 12.13 18.60
N PHE A 13 -3.43 13.19 17.97
CA PHE A 13 -4.12 13.07 16.69
C PHE A 13 -3.19 12.51 15.60
N LEU A 14 -1.96 13.02 15.50
CA LEU A 14 -0.96 12.52 14.55
C LEU A 14 -0.58 11.07 14.80
N VAL A 15 -0.38 10.67 16.07
CA VAL A 15 -0.12 9.27 16.45
C VAL A 15 -1.29 8.38 16.02
N GLY A 16 -2.53 8.83 16.19
CA GLY A 16 -3.72 8.12 15.72
C GLY A 16 -3.71 7.88 14.20
N ILE A 17 -3.39 8.92 13.42
CA ILE A 17 -3.25 8.81 11.96
C ILE A 17 -2.12 7.84 11.60
N PHE A 18 -0.97 7.93 12.29
CA PHE A 18 0.20 7.11 12.01
C PHE A 18 -0.06 5.63 12.24
N ILE A 19 -0.69 5.28 13.37
CA ILE A 19 -1.10 3.90 13.69
C ILE A 19 -2.08 3.37 12.65
N ASN A 20 -3.06 4.19 12.23
CA ASN A 20 -4.04 3.78 11.24
C ASN A 20 -3.39 3.55 9.85
N GLY A 21 -2.44 4.41 9.47
CA GLY A 21 -1.64 4.26 8.26
C GLY A 21 -0.80 2.98 8.27
N ILE A 22 -0.10 2.70 9.38
CA ILE A 22 0.67 1.45 9.55
C ILE A 22 -0.25 0.24 9.44
N LYS A 23 -1.42 0.26 10.10
CA LYS A 23 -2.39 -0.85 10.03
C LYS A 23 -2.91 -1.07 8.62
N ALA A 24 -3.18 -0.01 7.87
CA ALA A 24 -3.59 -0.09 6.47
C ALA A 24 -2.49 -0.69 5.58
N LEU A 25 -1.24 -0.29 5.79
CA LEU A 25 -0.07 -0.82 5.07
C LEU A 25 0.16 -2.30 5.40
N CYS A 26 0.08 -2.69 6.67
CA CYS A 26 0.24 -4.07 7.11
C CYS A 26 -0.89 -4.99 6.67
N ARG A 27 -2.08 -4.45 6.32
CA ARG A 27 -3.19 -5.23 5.77
C ARG A 27 -2.87 -5.79 4.38
N LEU A 28 -1.97 -5.14 3.63
CA LEU A 28 -1.58 -5.57 2.30
C LEU A 28 -0.52 -6.68 2.42
N ASN A 29 -0.94 -7.93 2.32
CA ASN A 29 -0.03 -9.06 2.30
C ASN A 29 0.45 -9.35 0.86
N HIS A 30 1.57 -8.74 0.48
CA HIS A 30 2.16 -8.95 -0.85
C HIS A 30 2.51 -10.42 -1.11
N LYS A 31 2.95 -11.17 -0.09
CA LYS A 31 3.28 -12.59 -0.23
C LYS A 31 2.04 -13.42 -0.54
N ASP A 32 0.92 -13.11 0.08
CA ASP A 32 -0.35 -13.79 -0.16
C ASP A 32 -0.90 -13.49 -1.55
N TYR A 33 -0.81 -12.23 -2.01
CA TYR A 33 -1.13 -11.86 -3.39
C TYR A 33 -0.26 -12.61 -4.41
N LEU A 34 1.04 -12.74 -4.15
CA LEU A 34 1.95 -13.49 -5.03
C LEU A 34 1.64 -14.99 -5.08
N LYS A 35 1.24 -15.57 -3.94
CA LYS A 35 0.86 -17.00 -3.82
C LYS A 35 -0.47 -17.30 -4.50
N ASN A 36 -1.42 -16.38 -4.38
CA ASN A 36 -2.77 -16.51 -4.93
C ASN A 36 -2.99 -15.52 -6.08
N LYS A 37 -1.99 -15.34 -6.96
CA LYS A 37 -2.13 -14.41 -8.09
C LYS A 37 -3.33 -14.85 -8.92
N PRO A 38 -4.35 -13.99 -9.11
CA PRO A 38 -5.43 -14.30 -10.03
C PRO A 38 -4.83 -14.48 -11.42
N GLN A 39 -5.34 -15.44 -12.18
CA GLN A 39 -5.00 -15.54 -13.59
C GLN A 39 -5.45 -14.24 -14.26
N ILE A 40 -4.47 -13.47 -14.71
CA ILE A 40 -4.74 -12.31 -15.55
C ILE A 40 -5.37 -12.83 -16.86
N PRO A 41 -6.40 -12.14 -17.39
CA PRO A 41 -6.92 -12.51 -18.70
C PRO A 41 -5.76 -12.51 -19.70
N PRO A 42 -5.80 -13.42 -20.70
CA PRO A 42 -4.76 -13.48 -21.71
C PRO A 42 -4.55 -12.08 -22.27
N HIS A 43 -3.29 -11.63 -22.23
CA HIS A 43 -2.90 -10.31 -22.64
C HIS A 43 -3.42 -10.07 -24.06
N ARG A 44 -4.25 -9.04 -24.26
CA ARG A 44 -4.75 -8.66 -25.59
C ARG A 44 -3.72 -7.86 -26.40
N ASP A 45 -2.52 -7.69 -25.88
CA ASP A 45 -1.45 -7.04 -26.61
C ASP A 45 -0.57 -8.07 -27.31
N ASN A 46 0.24 -7.57 -28.25
CA ASN A 46 1.02 -8.39 -29.16
C ASN A 46 2.41 -8.72 -28.57
N ASN A 47 2.67 -8.48 -27.28
CA ASN A 47 3.98 -8.72 -26.66
C ASN A 47 4.29 -10.21 -26.48
N ALA A 48 3.30 -11.10 -26.59
CA ALA A 48 3.54 -12.56 -26.59
C ALA A 48 4.51 -13.00 -27.71
N LYS A 49 4.68 -12.20 -28.77
CA LYS A 49 5.63 -12.47 -29.87
C LYS A 49 7.04 -11.96 -29.62
N TRP A 50 7.23 -11.03 -28.67
CA TRP A 50 8.56 -10.47 -28.39
C TRP A 50 9.43 -11.44 -27.59
N ASP A 51 8.82 -12.44 -26.94
CA ASP A 51 9.53 -13.54 -26.27
C ASP A 51 9.98 -14.64 -27.26
N GLU A 52 9.54 -14.60 -28.52
CA GLU A 52 9.90 -15.57 -29.57
C GLU A 52 11.20 -15.20 -30.33
N ASP A 53 11.77 -14.01 -30.11
CA ASP A 53 13.01 -13.53 -30.75
C ASP A 53 14.29 -13.94 -29.98
N ASN A 54 14.48 -15.24 -29.70
CA ASN A 54 15.80 -15.80 -29.33
C ASN A 54 16.37 -16.69 -30.45
#